data_AF-A0A354VAJ4-F1
#
_entry.id   AF-A0A354VAJ4-F1
#
_cell.length_a   1.000
_cell.length_b   1.000
_cell.length_c   1.000
_cell.angle_alpha   90.00
_cell.angle_beta   90.00
_cell.angle_gamma   90.00
#
_symmetry.space_group_name_H-M   'P 1'
#
loop_
_entity.id
_entity.type
_entity.pdbx_description
1 polymer ?
#
loop_
_entity_poly.entity_id
_entity_poly.type
_entity_poly.pdbx_seq_one_letter_code
_entity_poly.pdbx_strand_id
1 'polypeptide(L)'
;MPSIAVIIPFFARGPSVLARTVRSALHQQGLPTPYVIIVDDGSPQSAAVELAELEPHERAYVRIIQQANAGPAFARNAGLNAVPSETTWVALLDADDTWQPDHLARAVEVLELGYDFYFTNHERGVTGKAHFVHCQFDADAHPTLPVGETAHAFNGDFFTCSLRRTPVGTSTVVYRWETLGDLRFPLFPWAWEDLMFWLLVAKRTTRIAFDATVRVEYDPGGITGADGWRSLAELRRKLWYIQHFANVRNRFRLTSEQAKIVDNECHRHEEGFAIAALGLLKQGTLPERQVLRDFIWLRPKVLVTFIVMGMRQVTKLFGRRLDSAP
;
A
#
# COMPACT_ATOMS: atom_id res chain seq x y z
N MET A 1 -27.71 -11.11 -7.74
CA MET A 1 -26.47 -10.50 -8.25
C MET A 1 -25.50 -10.43 -7.07
N PRO A 2 -24.20 -10.66 -7.28
CA PRO A 2 -23.23 -10.56 -6.19
C PRO A 2 -23.21 -9.14 -5.63
N SER A 3 -23.12 -9.02 -4.31
CA SER A 3 -23.08 -7.73 -3.62
C SER A 3 -21.62 -7.39 -3.28
N ILE A 4 -21.26 -6.12 -3.48
CA ILE A 4 -19.91 -5.63 -3.24
C ILE A 4 -19.97 -4.58 -2.12
N ALA A 5 -19.10 -4.72 -1.12
CA ALA A 5 -18.84 -3.66 -0.14
C ALA A 5 -17.48 -3.02 -0.42
N VAL A 6 -17.45 -1.69 -0.53
CA VAL A 6 -16.22 -0.91 -0.72
C VAL A 6 -15.85 -0.25 0.60
N ILE A 7 -14.64 -0.48 1.09
CA ILE A 7 -14.14 0.12 2.33
C ILE A 7 -13.22 1.29 1.98
N ILE A 8 -13.57 2.48 2.49
CA ILE A 8 -12.81 3.72 2.29
C ILE A 8 -12.38 4.29 3.65
N PRO A 9 -11.10 4.12 4.06
CA PRO A 9 -10.57 4.85 5.21
C PRO A 9 -10.39 6.32 4.82
N PHE A 10 -10.92 7.23 5.65
CA PHE A 10 -10.88 8.66 5.37
C PHE A 10 -10.29 9.43 6.54
N PHE A 11 -9.31 10.27 6.23
CA PHE A 11 -8.83 11.32 7.12
C PHE A 11 -8.54 12.56 6.27
N ALA A 12 -9.24 13.67 6.51
CA ALA A 12 -9.08 14.89 5.71
C ALA A 12 -7.62 15.42 5.77
N ARG A 13 -6.94 15.52 4.62
CA ARG A 13 -5.56 16.00 4.47
C ARG A 13 -5.42 17.00 3.33
N GLY A 14 -6.23 18.06 3.33
CA GLY A 14 -6.13 19.14 2.35
C GLY A 14 -7.46 19.35 1.61
N PRO A 15 -7.43 19.66 0.30
CA PRO A 15 -8.64 19.86 -0.48
C PRO A 15 -9.56 18.63 -0.44
N SER A 16 -10.86 18.88 -0.54
CA SER A 16 -11.87 17.82 -0.63
C SER A 16 -11.61 16.93 -1.85
N VAL A 17 -11.42 15.64 -1.60
CA VAL A 17 -11.16 14.61 -2.64
C VAL A 17 -12.12 13.44 -2.53
N LEU A 18 -12.81 13.28 -1.39
CA LEU A 18 -13.60 12.09 -1.09
C LEU A 18 -14.79 11.92 -2.03
N ALA A 19 -15.47 13.01 -2.41
CA ALA A 19 -16.64 12.91 -3.29
C ALA A 19 -16.29 12.34 -4.68
N ARG A 20 -15.14 12.72 -5.24
CA ARG A 20 -14.62 12.17 -6.51
C ARG A 20 -14.39 10.67 -6.39
N THR A 21 -13.69 10.26 -5.34
CA THR A 21 -13.39 8.86 -5.02
C THR A 21 -14.67 8.03 -4.87
N VAL A 22 -15.62 8.50 -4.07
CA VAL A 22 -16.90 7.83 -3.82
C VAL A 22 -17.72 7.71 -5.11
N ARG A 23 -17.80 8.75 -5.94
CA ARG A 23 -18.50 8.65 -7.24
C ARG A 23 -17.85 7.63 -8.17
N SER A 24 -16.52 7.51 -8.18
CA SER A 24 -15.84 6.49 -8.99
C SER A 24 -16.22 5.06 -8.58
N ALA A 25 -16.50 4.83 -7.28
CA ALA A 25 -17.00 3.55 -6.77
C ALA A 25 -18.49 3.35 -7.06
N LEU A 26 -19.32 4.38 -6.90
CA LEU A 26 -20.78 4.28 -7.10
C LEU A 26 -21.18 4.12 -8.58
N HIS A 27 -20.43 4.72 -9.50
CA HIS A 27 -20.76 4.74 -10.94
C HIS A 27 -20.02 3.66 -11.75
N GLN A 28 -19.72 2.53 -11.12
CA GLN A 28 -19.20 1.35 -11.80
C GLN A 28 -20.22 0.78 -12.78
N GLN A 29 -19.76 0.35 -13.95
CA GLN A 29 -20.57 -0.14 -15.06
C GLN A 29 -20.67 -1.66 -15.02
N GLY A 30 -21.76 -2.22 -15.57
CA GLY A 30 -21.92 -3.68 -15.72
C GLY A 30 -22.29 -4.44 -14.45
N LEU A 31 -22.51 -3.75 -13.32
CA LEU A 31 -22.88 -4.33 -12.03
C LEU A 31 -23.91 -3.45 -11.30
N PRO A 32 -24.62 -3.98 -10.30
CA PRO A 32 -25.35 -3.16 -9.33
C PRO A 32 -24.43 -2.19 -8.59
N THR A 33 -24.98 -1.05 -8.17
CA THR A 33 -24.27 -0.07 -7.35
C THR A 33 -23.75 -0.73 -6.06
N PRO A 34 -22.45 -0.62 -5.75
CA PRO A 34 -21.88 -1.23 -4.56
C PRO A 34 -22.27 -0.47 -3.29
N TYR A 35 -22.18 -1.14 -2.14
CA TYR A 35 -22.34 -0.50 -0.84
C TYR A 35 -21.01 0.10 -0.39
N VAL A 36 -20.96 1.41 -0.15
CA VAL A 36 -19.73 2.12 0.23
C VAL A 36 -19.74 2.39 1.73
N ILE A 37 -18.70 1.92 2.42
CA ILE A 37 -18.49 2.15 3.85
C ILE A 37 -17.28 3.05 4.01
N ILE A 38 -17.55 4.27 4.46
CA ILE A 38 -16.53 5.29 4.72
C ILE A 38 -16.28 5.31 6.22
N VAL A 39 -15.01 5.21 6.60
CA VAL A 39 -14.61 5.32 8.01
C VAL A 39 -13.84 6.63 8.19
N ASP A 40 -14.51 7.62 8.75
CA ASP A 40 -13.95 8.91 9.12
C ASP A 40 -13.15 8.77 10.42
N ASP A 41 -11.82 8.76 10.29
CA ASP A 41 -10.85 8.50 11.36
C ASP A 41 -10.54 9.77 12.17
N GLY A 42 -11.57 10.52 12.56
CA GLY A 42 -11.45 11.73 13.36
C GLY A 42 -10.94 12.93 12.57
N SER A 43 -11.42 13.11 11.34
CA SER A 43 -11.02 14.20 10.47
C SER A 43 -11.41 15.58 11.02
N PRO A 44 -10.57 16.62 10.85
CA PRO A 44 -10.95 17.99 11.18
C PRO A 44 -12.19 18.48 10.40
N GLN A 45 -12.31 18.07 9.14
CA GLN A 45 -13.50 18.24 8.31
C GLN A 45 -14.10 16.86 8.08
N SER A 46 -15.36 16.67 8.47
CA SER A 46 -15.97 15.35 8.43
C SER A 46 -16.27 14.89 7.01
N ALA A 47 -16.29 13.56 6.82
CA ALA A 47 -16.69 12.94 5.55
C ALA A 47 -18.06 13.42 5.07
N ALA A 48 -19.00 13.65 6.00
CA ALA A 48 -20.34 14.14 5.67
C ALA A 48 -20.33 15.52 4.99
N VAL A 49 -19.37 16.38 5.33
CA VAL A 49 -19.20 17.69 4.69
C VAL A 49 -18.64 17.52 3.27
N GLU A 50 -17.62 16.67 3.09
CA GLU A 50 -17.06 16.42 1.74
C GLU A 50 -18.08 15.76 0.80
N LEU A 51 -19.06 15.04 1.34
CA LEU A 51 -20.09 14.32 0.58
C LEU A 51 -21.43 15.07 0.49
N ALA A 52 -21.47 16.35 0.88
CA ALA A 52 -22.68 17.15 0.85
C ALA A 52 -23.27 17.28 -0.57
N GLU A 53 -22.42 17.23 -1.59
CA GLU A 53 -22.76 17.30 -3.02
C GLU A 53 -23.22 15.97 -3.64
N LEU A 54 -23.25 14.88 -2.87
CA LEU A 54 -23.83 13.63 -3.37
C LEU A 54 -25.36 13.74 -3.44
N GLU A 55 -25.92 13.27 -4.55
CA GLU A 55 -27.35 13.19 -4.78
C GLU A 55 -28.02 12.20 -3.83
N PRO A 56 -29.32 12.34 -3.52
CA PRO A 56 -30.02 11.43 -2.62
C PRO A 56 -29.91 9.95 -3.00
N HIS A 57 -29.90 9.63 -4.30
CA HIS A 57 -29.77 8.26 -4.79
C HIS A 57 -28.34 7.71 -4.65
N GLU A 58 -27.31 8.55 -4.71
CA GLU A 58 -25.91 8.17 -4.42
C GLU A 58 -25.75 7.89 -2.92
N ARG A 59 -26.25 8.82 -2.07
CA ARG A 59 -26.15 8.71 -0.61
C ARG A 59 -26.83 7.47 -0.03
N ALA A 60 -27.85 6.93 -0.70
CA ALA A 60 -28.54 5.70 -0.28
C ALA A 60 -27.60 4.47 -0.18
N TYR A 61 -26.47 4.49 -0.91
CA TYR A 61 -25.48 3.42 -0.92
C TYR A 61 -24.26 3.72 -0.04
N VAL A 62 -24.24 4.85 0.66
CA VAL A 62 -23.09 5.28 1.46
C VAL A 62 -23.41 5.21 2.95
N ARG A 63 -22.53 4.55 3.70
CA ARG A 63 -22.54 4.57 5.16
C ARG A 63 -21.26 5.20 5.68
N ILE A 64 -21.41 6.19 6.57
CA ILE A 64 -20.29 6.82 7.26
C ILE A 64 -20.22 6.27 8.68
N ILE A 65 -19.03 5.82 9.08
CA ILE A 65 -18.68 5.43 10.44
C ILE A 65 -17.68 6.45 10.95
N GLN A 66 -17.96 7.05 12.10
CA GLN A 66 -17.05 7.99 12.75
C GLN A 66 -16.31 7.29 13.89
N GLN A 67 -15.00 7.53 13.98
CA GLN A 67 -14.17 7.07 15.10
C GLN A 67 -13.15 8.14 15.51
N ALA A 68 -12.52 7.94 16.67
CA ALA A 68 -11.35 8.74 17.04
C ALA A 68 -10.14 8.31 16.20
N ASN A 69 -9.28 9.27 15.84
CA ASN A 69 -8.09 9.01 15.02
C ASN A 69 -7.22 7.91 15.64
N ALA A 70 -7.14 6.77 14.94
CA ALA A 70 -6.36 5.61 15.32
C ALA A 70 -5.45 5.11 14.18
N GLY A 71 -5.55 5.70 13.00
CA GLY A 71 -4.76 5.38 11.82
C GLY A 71 -5.47 4.44 10.83
N PRO A 72 -4.90 4.30 9.63
CA PRO A 72 -5.54 3.65 8.48
C PRO A 72 -5.87 2.17 8.74
N ALA A 73 -5.01 1.43 9.46
CA ALA A 73 -5.28 0.04 9.81
C ALA A 73 -6.55 -0.12 10.65
N PHE A 74 -6.75 0.76 11.64
CA PHE A 74 -7.95 0.76 12.49
C PHE A 74 -9.18 1.14 11.68
N ALA A 75 -9.09 2.18 10.85
CA ALA A 75 -10.19 2.62 10.00
C ALA A 75 -10.62 1.51 9.02
N ARG A 76 -9.69 0.87 8.32
CA ARG A 76 -10.02 -0.28 7.45
C ARG A 76 -10.67 -1.42 8.22
N ASN A 77 -10.14 -1.78 9.39
CA ASN A 77 -10.71 -2.84 10.22
C ASN A 77 -12.13 -2.52 10.74
N ALA A 78 -12.39 -1.26 11.11
CA ALA A 78 -13.74 -0.81 11.48
C ALA A 78 -14.71 -0.94 10.29
N GLY A 79 -14.27 -0.60 9.08
CA GLY A 79 -15.04 -0.80 7.86
C GLY A 79 -15.32 -2.27 7.58
N LEU A 80 -14.31 -3.14 7.68
CA LEU A 80 -14.45 -4.59 7.53
C LEU A 80 -15.42 -5.19 8.56
N ASN A 81 -15.44 -4.69 9.79
CA ASN A 81 -16.39 -5.13 10.81
C ASN A 81 -17.84 -4.69 10.53
N ALA A 82 -18.04 -3.72 9.66
CA ALA A 82 -19.36 -3.19 9.30
C ALA A 82 -19.88 -3.71 7.95
N VAL A 83 -19.12 -4.59 7.29
CA VAL A 83 -19.53 -5.25 6.03
C VAL A 83 -20.83 -6.04 6.26
N PRO A 84 -21.87 -5.84 5.45
CA PRO A 84 -23.12 -6.60 5.54
C PRO A 84 -22.90 -8.12 5.39
N SER A 85 -23.75 -8.92 6.06
CA SER A 85 -23.69 -10.39 5.98
C SER A 85 -23.89 -10.92 4.56
N GLU A 86 -24.68 -10.21 3.75
CA GLU A 86 -25.01 -10.60 2.39
C GLU A 86 -23.88 -10.31 1.39
N THR A 87 -22.79 -9.65 1.83
CA THR A 87 -21.65 -9.27 0.99
C THR A 87 -20.93 -10.48 0.41
N THR A 88 -20.81 -10.52 -0.92
CA THR A 88 -20.03 -11.55 -1.64
C THR A 88 -18.57 -11.15 -1.78
N TRP A 89 -18.33 -9.88 -2.15
CA TRP A 89 -17.02 -9.34 -2.45
C TRP A 89 -16.73 -8.09 -1.64
N VAL A 90 -15.48 -7.93 -1.21
CA VAL A 90 -15.01 -6.68 -0.62
C VAL A 90 -13.93 -6.07 -1.50
N ALA A 91 -14.04 -4.76 -1.72
CA ALA A 91 -13.03 -3.96 -2.37
C ALA A 91 -12.48 -2.91 -1.39
N LEU A 92 -11.23 -2.52 -1.58
CA LEU A 92 -10.59 -1.46 -0.79
C LEU A 92 -10.28 -0.29 -1.71
N LEU A 93 -10.53 0.93 -1.23
CA LEU A 93 -10.28 2.15 -1.99
C LEU A 93 -9.79 3.24 -1.03
N ASP A 94 -8.58 3.74 -1.23
CA ASP A 94 -8.08 4.88 -0.48
C ASP A 94 -8.83 6.16 -0.90
N ALA A 95 -9.04 7.09 0.04
CA ALA A 95 -9.97 8.20 -0.12
C ALA A 95 -9.59 9.24 -1.19
N ASP A 96 -8.38 9.18 -1.72
CA ASP A 96 -7.84 10.07 -2.75
C ASP A 96 -7.74 9.42 -4.14
N ASP A 97 -7.85 8.09 -4.24
CA ASP A 97 -7.72 7.34 -5.50
C ASP A 97 -9.05 7.26 -6.27
N THR A 98 -8.99 6.93 -7.57
CA THR A 98 -10.19 6.70 -8.38
C THR A 98 -10.09 5.46 -9.24
N TRP A 99 -11.25 4.84 -9.50
CA TRP A 99 -11.37 3.68 -10.38
C TRP A 99 -11.85 4.03 -11.77
N GLN A 100 -11.34 3.29 -12.75
CA GLN A 100 -11.95 3.22 -14.07
C GLN A 100 -13.36 2.61 -13.98
N PRO A 101 -14.31 2.98 -14.87
CA PRO A 101 -15.71 2.60 -14.74
C PRO A 101 -15.98 1.09 -14.75
N ASP A 102 -15.08 0.27 -15.30
CA ASP A 102 -15.25 -1.18 -15.43
C ASP A 102 -14.41 -1.99 -14.41
N HIS A 103 -13.73 -1.33 -13.46
CA HIS A 103 -12.84 -1.98 -12.50
C HIS A 103 -13.50 -3.12 -11.73
N LEU A 104 -14.65 -2.88 -11.11
CA LEU A 104 -15.35 -3.89 -10.31
C LEU A 104 -15.94 -5.00 -11.19
N ALA A 105 -16.46 -4.68 -12.38
CA ALA A 105 -17.01 -5.68 -13.30
C ALA A 105 -15.95 -6.70 -13.71
N ARG A 106 -14.75 -6.22 -14.08
CA ARG A 106 -13.60 -7.07 -14.43
C ARG A 106 -13.14 -7.93 -13.26
N ALA A 107 -13.08 -7.34 -12.06
CA ALA A 107 -12.75 -8.09 -10.86
C ALA A 107 -13.75 -9.24 -10.60
N VAL A 108 -15.05 -8.98 -10.72
CA VAL A 108 -16.10 -9.99 -10.52
C VAL A 108 -16.03 -11.08 -11.58
N GLU A 109 -15.86 -10.74 -12.87
CA GLU A 109 -15.70 -11.73 -13.95
C GLU A 109 -14.58 -12.73 -13.63
N VAL A 110 -13.45 -12.25 -13.13
CA VAL A 110 -12.32 -13.09 -12.74
C VAL A 110 -12.61 -13.90 -11.46
N LEU A 111 -13.17 -13.27 -10.42
CA LEU A 111 -13.46 -13.93 -9.14
C LEU A 111 -14.52 -15.04 -9.27
N GLU A 112 -15.48 -14.89 -10.19
CA GLU A 112 -16.49 -15.91 -10.51
C GLU A 112 -15.89 -17.19 -11.15
N LEU A 113 -14.66 -17.13 -11.69
CA LEU A 113 -13.93 -18.33 -12.11
C LEU A 113 -13.41 -19.18 -10.92
N GLY A 114 -13.73 -18.79 -9.68
CA GLY A 114 -13.36 -19.51 -8.47
C GLY A 114 -12.10 -18.99 -7.79
N TYR A 115 -11.62 -17.80 -8.16
CA TYR A 115 -10.54 -17.09 -7.47
C TYR A 115 -11.04 -16.41 -6.19
N ASP A 116 -10.12 -16.15 -5.26
CA ASP A 116 -10.41 -15.54 -3.96
C ASP A 116 -9.91 -14.12 -3.83
N PHE A 117 -8.87 -13.77 -4.59
CA PHE A 117 -8.22 -12.47 -4.51
C PHE A 117 -7.85 -12.00 -5.91
N TYR A 118 -8.28 -10.77 -6.23
CA TYR A 118 -8.01 -10.08 -7.47
C TYR A 118 -7.28 -8.77 -7.17
N PHE A 119 -6.31 -8.42 -8.01
CA PHE A 119 -5.72 -7.09 -8.04
C PHE A 119 -5.49 -6.63 -9.48
N THR A 120 -5.48 -5.32 -9.71
CA THR A 120 -5.19 -4.74 -11.05
C THR A 120 -3.96 -3.84 -10.98
N ASN A 121 -3.43 -3.48 -12.14
CA ASN A 121 -2.38 -2.48 -12.24
C ASN A 121 -2.93 -1.07 -11.94
N HIS A 122 -2.05 -0.16 -11.55
CA HIS A 122 -2.39 1.23 -11.25
C HIS A 122 -1.30 2.16 -11.75
N GLU A 123 -1.62 3.44 -11.87
CA GLU A 123 -0.64 4.48 -12.18
C GLU A 123 -0.76 5.63 -11.21
N ARG A 124 0.31 6.40 -11.10
CA ARG A 124 0.31 7.67 -10.37
C ARG A 124 0.64 8.77 -11.36
N GLY A 125 -0.28 9.73 -11.52
CA GLY A 125 -0.22 10.75 -12.60
C GLY A 125 1.11 11.49 -12.74
N VAL A 126 1.89 11.64 -11.66
CA VAL A 126 3.23 12.27 -11.68
C VAL A 126 4.29 11.46 -12.44
N THR A 127 4.17 10.14 -12.43
CA THR A 127 5.18 9.24 -13.05
C THR A 127 4.86 8.91 -14.50
N GLY A 128 3.57 9.00 -14.89
CA GLY A 128 3.05 8.58 -16.19
C GLY A 128 3.36 7.11 -16.52
N LYS A 129 3.65 6.28 -15.52
CA LYS A 129 4.06 4.89 -15.68
C LYS A 129 3.24 3.99 -14.76
N ALA A 130 2.83 2.87 -15.31
CA ALA A 130 2.12 1.83 -14.57
C ALA A 130 3.03 1.20 -13.48
N HIS A 131 2.43 0.85 -12.34
CA HIS A 131 3.14 0.30 -11.19
C HIS A 131 3.83 -1.02 -11.49
N PHE A 132 3.25 -1.88 -12.32
CA PHE A 132 3.88 -3.16 -12.70
C PHE A 132 5.27 -2.96 -13.33
N VAL A 133 5.46 -1.89 -14.09
CA VAL A 133 6.78 -1.53 -14.62
C VAL A 133 7.73 -1.10 -13.49
N HIS A 134 7.23 -0.34 -12.52
CA HIS A 134 8.02 0.15 -11.39
C HIS A 134 8.45 -0.95 -10.42
N CYS A 135 7.60 -1.94 -10.18
CA CYS A 135 7.91 -3.10 -9.34
C CYS A 135 8.55 -4.26 -10.12
N GLN A 136 8.76 -4.11 -11.44
CA GLN A 136 9.32 -5.14 -12.32
C GLN A 136 8.52 -6.44 -12.28
N PHE A 137 7.19 -6.30 -12.28
CA PHE A 137 6.27 -7.43 -12.31
C PHE A 137 5.99 -7.83 -13.76
N ASP A 138 6.38 -9.05 -14.10
CA ASP A 138 6.20 -9.63 -15.43
C ASP A 138 4.85 -10.34 -15.51
N ALA A 139 3.84 -9.64 -16.03
CA ALA A 139 2.50 -10.17 -16.20
C ALA A 139 2.47 -11.36 -17.18
N ASP A 140 3.31 -11.32 -18.23
CA ASP A 140 3.33 -12.32 -19.30
C ASP A 140 3.94 -13.67 -18.84
N ALA A 141 4.62 -13.68 -17.69
CA ALA A 141 5.06 -14.91 -17.02
C ALA A 141 3.91 -15.72 -16.39
N HIS A 142 2.68 -15.20 -16.40
CA HIS A 142 1.51 -15.81 -15.80
C HIS A 142 0.48 -16.24 -16.87
N PRO A 143 -0.17 -17.40 -16.71
CA PRO A 143 -1.16 -17.89 -17.68
C PRO A 143 -2.37 -16.96 -17.75
N THR A 144 -2.85 -16.71 -18.98
CA THR A 144 -4.04 -15.91 -19.24
C THR A 144 -5.32 -16.64 -18.81
N LEU A 145 -6.34 -15.86 -18.47
CA LEU A 145 -7.68 -16.34 -18.13
C LEU A 145 -8.61 -16.26 -19.35
N PRO A 146 -9.70 -17.06 -19.38
CA PRO A 146 -10.69 -17.03 -20.46
C PRO A 146 -11.62 -15.80 -20.40
N VAL A 147 -11.45 -14.93 -19.41
CA VAL A 147 -12.22 -13.69 -19.20
C VAL A 147 -11.23 -12.55 -18.98
N GLY A 148 -11.58 -11.33 -19.40
CA GLY A 148 -10.70 -10.16 -19.31
C GLY A 148 -9.48 -10.31 -20.22
N GLU A 149 -9.41 -9.53 -21.29
CA GLU A 149 -8.34 -9.63 -22.32
C GLU A 149 -6.91 -9.58 -21.74
N THR A 150 -6.76 -8.94 -20.57
CA THR A 150 -5.50 -8.74 -19.86
C THR A 150 -5.48 -9.39 -18.47
N ALA A 151 -6.37 -10.35 -18.21
CA ALA A 151 -6.43 -11.04 -16.93
C ALA A 151 -5.63 -12.35 -16.93
N HIS A 152 -4.96 -12.61 -15.80
CA HIS A 152 -4.06 -13.73 -15.61
C HIS A 152 -4.33 -14.44 -14.27
N ALA A 153 -4.13 -15.75 -14.23
CA ALA A 153 -4.03 -16.47 -12.99
C ALA A 153 -2.61 -16.30 -12.44
N PHE A 154 -2.48 -15.86 -11.19
CA PHE A 154 -1.16 -15.79 -10.57
C PHE A 154 -0.58 -17.19 -10.46
N ASN A 155 0.61 -17.37 -11.03
CA ASN A 155 1.34 -18.63 -11.07
C ASN A 155 2.68 -18.46 -10.36
N GLY A 156 2.88 -19.20 -9.26
CA GLY A 156 4.09 -19.14 -8.43
C GLY A 156 3.78 -18.92 -6.95
N ASP A 157 4.81 -18.59 -6.17
CA ASP A 157 4.67 -18.32 -4.73
C ASP A 157 4.33 -16.84 -4.50
N PHE A 158 3.04 -16.57 -4.31
CA PHE A 158 2.55 -15.22 -4.07
C PHE A 158 3.09 -14.63 -2.76
N PHE A 159 3.32 -15.46 -1.73
CA PHE A 159 3.92 -14.99 -0.48
C PHE A 159 5.33 -14.45 -0.75
N THR A 160 6.15 -15.21 -1.49
CA THR A 160 7.50 -14.78 -1.89
C THR A 160 7.48 -13.55 -2.81
N CYS A 161 6.49 -13.43 -3.70
CA CYS A 161 6.28 -12.24 -4.51
C CYS A 161 6.02 -11.00 -3.62
N SER A 162 5.12 -11.12 -2.64
CA SER A 162 4.77 -10.04 -1.70
C SER A 162 5.88 -9.67 -0.71
N LEU A 163 6.91 -10.51 -0.52
CA LEU A 163 8.11 -10.16 0.27
C LEU A 163 9.04 -9.17 -0.44
N ARG A 164 8.88 -8.98 -1.76
CA ARG A 164 9.68 -8.06 -2.57
C ARG A 164 8.92 -6.73 -2.72
N ARG A 165 9.12 -6.03 -3.83
CA ARG A 165 8.21 -4.93 -4.22
C ARG A 165 6.91 -5.54 -4.72
N THR A 166 5.89 -5.55 -3.88
CA THR A 166 4.59 -6.13 -4.22
C THR A 166 3.97 -5.43 -5.43
N PRO A 167 3.36 -6.16 -6.37
CA PRO A 167 2.55 -5.58 -7.45
C PRO A 167 1.19 -5.08 -6.97
N VAL A 168 0.78 -5.45 -5.75
CA VAL A 168 -0.53 -5.12 -5.19
C VAL A 168 -0.53 -3.70 -4.62
N GLY A 169 -1.48 -2.88 -5.06
CA GLY A 169 -1.82 -1.61 -4.43
C GLY A 169 -3.15 -1.75 -3.67
N THR A 170 -3.30 -1.07 -2.54
CA THR A 170 -4.52 -1.18 -1.70
C THR A 170 -5.80 -0.90 -2.48
N SER A 171 -5.84 0.19 -3.25
CA SER A 171 -7.00 0.57 -4.06
C SER A 171 -7.23 -0.34 -5.27
N THR A 172 -6.39 -1.35 -5.52
CA THR A 172 -6.49 -2.20 -6.70
C THR A 172 -7.19 -3.53 -6.44
N VAL A 173 -7.53 -3.82 -5.18
CA VAL A 173 -7.94 -5.17 -4.75
C VAL A 173 -9.44 -5.34 -4.63
N VAL A 174 -9.89 -6.53 -5.04
CA VAL A 174 -11.23 -7.05 -4.75
C VAL A 174 -11.08 -8.50 -4.33
N TYR A 175 -11.80 -8.94 -3.31
CA TYR A 175 -11.61 -10.28 -2.76
C TYR A 175 -12.89 -10.91 -2.22
N ARG A 176 -12.88 -12.25 -2.16
CA ARG A 176 -13.98 -13.08 -1.66
C ARG A 176 -14.16 -12.91 -0.17
N TRP A 177 -15.31 -12.36 0.22
CA TRP A 177 -15.62 -12.08 1.62
C TRP A 177 -15.66 -13.36 2.45
N GLU A 178 -16.29 -14.42 1.93
CA GLU A 178 -16.39 -15.72 2.62
C GLU A 178 -15.03 -16.33 2.98
N THR A 179 -14.01 -16.15 2.14
CA THR A 179 -12.70 -16.79 2.33
C THR A 179 -11.72 -15.94 3.13
N LEU A 180 -11.77 -14.62 2.95
CA LEU A 180 -10.76 -13.69 3.45
C LEU A 180 -11.32 -12.65 4.43
N GLY A 181 -12.63 -12.65 4.68
CA GLY A 181 -13.31 -11.62 5.45
C GLY A 181 -13.07 -11.62 6.95
N ASP A 182 -12.43 -12.66 7.49
CA ASP A 182 -11.93 -12.71 8.87
C ASP A 182 -10.54 -12.10 9.02
N LEU A 183 -9.81 -11.85 7.92
CA LEU A 183 -8.51 -11.21 7.96
C LEU A 183 -8.65 -9.74 8.38
N ARG A 184 -7.66 -9.24 9.13
CA ARG A 184 -7.60 -7.85 9.60
C ARG A 184 -6.23 -7.26 9.35
N PHE A 185 -6.21 -5.96 9.06
CA PHE A 185 -4.99 -5.17 8.97
C PHE A 185 -4.27 -5.19 10.32
N PRO A 186 -3.00 -5.59 10.37
CA PRO A 186 -2.24 -5.57 11.60
C PRO A 186 -2.11 -4.15 12.15
N LEU A 187 -2.30 -4.02 13.46
CA LEU A 187 -2.29 -2.74 14.15
C LEU A 187 -0.85 -2.40 14.54
N PHE A 188 -0.17 -1.68 13.66
CA PHE A 188 1.18 -1.16 13.91
C PHE A 188 1.13 0.34 14.20
N PRO A 189 2.06 0.88 15.02
CA PRO A 189 2.21 2.32 15.20
C PRO A 189 2.93 3.02 14.02
N TRP A 190 3.17 2.31 12.91
CA TRP A 190 3.78 2.80 11.68
C TRP A 190 2.96 2.34 10.46
N ALA A 191 3.21 2.95 9.28
CA ALA A 191 2.50 2.61 8.03
C ALA A 191 2.95 1.26 7.44
N TRP A 192 2.35 0.85 6.32
CA TRP A 192 2.61 -0.42 5.61
C TRP A 192 1.95 -1.65 6.23
N GLU A 193 0.81 -1.44 6.88
CA GLU A 193 -0.11 -2.47 7.33
C GLU A 193 -0.64 -3.34 6.17
N ASP A 194 -0.78 -2.75 4.98
CA ASP A 194 -1.23 -3.40 3.74
C ASP A 194 -0.23 -4.46 3.27
N LEU A 195 1.07 -4.16 3.28
CA LEU A 195 2.12 -5.12 2.94
C LEU A 195 2.03 -6.39 3.79
N MET A 196 1.72 -6.25 5.09
CA MET A 196 1.52 -7.40 5.96
C MET A 196 0.19 -8.11 5.68
N PHE A 197 -0.87 -7.36 5.35
CA PHE A 197 -2.17 -7.94 4.97
C PHE A 197 -2.04 -8.83 3.72
N TRP A 198 -1.27 -8.43 2.70
CA TRP A 198 -1.02 -9.27 1.52
C TRP A 198 -0.33 -10.59 1.86
N LEU A 199 0.61 -10.58 2.81
CA LEU A 199 1.24 -11.81 3.31
C LEU A 199 0.25 -12.72 4.04
N LEU A 200 -0.75 -12.17 4.73
CA LEU A 200 -1.82 -12.95 5.36
C LEU A 200 -2.76 -13.56 4.31
N VAL A 201 -3.12 -12.79 3.27
CA VAL A 201 -3.88 -13.29 2.11
C VAL A 201 -3.14 -14.45 1.45
N ALA A 202 -1.83 -14.27 1.18
CA ALA A 202 -0.97 -15.29 0.59
C ALA A 202 -0.86 -16.58 1.41
N LYS A 203 -1.11 -16.52 2.73
CA LYS A 203 -1.18 -17.71 3.60
C LYS A 203 -2.56 -18.36 3.62
N ARG A 204 -3.62 -17.64 3.22
CA ARG A 204 -4.99 -18.14 3.23
C ARG A 204 -5.39 -18.77 1.91
N THR A 205 -4.92 -18.24 0.79
CA THR A 205 -5.31 -18.72 -0.54
C THR A 205 -4.15 -18.70 -1.52
N THR A 206 -4.18 -19.64 -2.47
CA THR A 206 -3.36 -19.67 -3.67
C THR A 206 -4.16 -19.33 -4.93
N ARG A 207 -5.49 -19.14 -4.80
CA ARG A 207 -6.39 -18.81 -5.91
C ARG A 207 -6.40 -17.31 -6.11
N ILE A 208 -5.32 -16.82 -6.70
CA ILE A 208 -5.07 -15.40 -6.91
C ILE A 208 -5.03 -15.11 -8.39
N ALA A 209 -5.66 -14.02 -8.81
CA ALA A 209 -5.66 -13.55 -10.18
C ALA A 209 -5.40 -12.06 -10.24
N PHE A 210 -5.05 -11.55 -11.41
CA PHE A 210 -4.83 -10.13 -11.61
C PHE A 210 -5.15 -9.68 -13.03
N ASP A 211 -5.33 -8.37 -13.21
CA ASP A 211 -5.44 -7.72 -14.53
C ASP A 211 -4.24 -6.80 -14.75
N ALA A 212 -3.55 -6.97 -15.88
CA ALA A 212 -2.36 -6.20 -16.24
C ALA A 212 -2.66 -4.74 -16.64
N THR A 213 -3.92 -4.45 -16.98
CA THR A 213 -4.37 -3.11 -17.36
C THR A 213 -4.44 -2.17 -16.16
N VAL A 214 -4.06 -0.91 -16.37
CA VAL A 214 -4.24 0.15 -15.38
C VAL A 214 -5.73 0.47 -15.25
N ARG A 215 -6.30 0.22 -14.07
CA ARG A 215 -7.71 0.53 -13.77
C ARG A 215 -7.90 1.41 -12.54
N VAL A 216 -6.80 1.84 -11.94
CA VAL A 216 -6.81 2.68 -10.75
C VAL A 216 -5.83 3.82 -10.96
N GLU A 217 -6.31 5.04 -10.77
CA GLU A 217 -5.49 6.24 -10.76
C GLU A 217 -5.23 6.63 -9.31
N TYR A 218 -3.95 6.62 -8.93
CA TYR A 218 -3.51 7.02 -7.60
C TYR A 218 -3.26 8.52 -7.54
N ASP A 219 -3.75 9.16 -6.48
CA ASP A 219 -3.54 10.58 -6.30
C ASP A 219 -2.05 10.89 -6.11
N PRO A 220 -1.49 11.90 -6.80
CA PRO A 220 -0.08 12.24 -6.67
C PRO A 220 0.30 12.83 -5.30
N GLY A 221 -0.67 13.34 -4.52
CA GLY A 221 -0.48 13.95 -3.21
C GLY A 221 -0.36 12.98 -2.04
N GLY A 222 -0.54 11.67 -2.25
CA GLY A 222 -0.41 10.65 -1.20
C GLY A 222 0.98 10.61 -0.53
N ILE A 223 1.09 9.85 0.56
CA ILE A 223 2.28 9.75 1.47
C ILE A 223 3.62 9.50 0.74
N THR A 224 3.57 8.96 -0.47
CA THR A 224 4.75 8.64 -1.28
C THR A 224 5.15 9.73 -2.29
N GLY A 225 4.26 10.69 -2.61
CA GLY A 225 4.44 11.60 -3.75
C GLY A 225 4.96 13.00 -3.42
N ALA A 226 4.73 13.51 -2.20
CA ALA A 226 5.03 14.91 -1.87
C ALA A 226 6.49 15.18 -1.43
N ASP A 227 7.20 14.16 -0.92
CA ASP A 227 8.48 14.39 -0.24
C ASP A 227 9.68 13.96 -1.07
N GLY A 228 10.48 14.97 -1.46
CA GLY A 228 11.73 14.79 -2.20
C GLY A 228 12.77 13.91 -1.49
N TRP A 229 13.77 13.50 -2.28
CA TRP A 229 14.95 12.78 -1.80
C TRP A 229 15.71 13.60 -0.75
N ARG A 230 16.20 12.93 0.30
CA ARG A 230 16.88 13.50 1.48
C ARG A 230 15.96 14.33 2.40
N SER A 231 14.75 13.84 2.65
CA SER A 231 13.80 14.44 3.59
C SER A 231 13.66 13.61 4.88
N LEU A 232 13.12 14.22 5.94
CA LEU A 232 12.74 13.49 7.17
C LEU A 232 11.69 12.41 6.89
N ALA A 233 10.80 12.65 5.94
CA ALA A 233 9.83 11.67 5.48
C ALA A 233 10.50 10.45 4.83
N GLU A 234 11.57 10.63 4.04
CA GLU A 234 12.34 9.51 3.51
C GLU A 234 12.92 8.63 4.63
N LEU A 235 13.49 9.24 5.68
CA LEU A 235 14.00 8.49 6.83
C LEU A 235 12.91 7.67 7.52
N ARG A 236 11.74 8.28 7.79
CA ARG A 236 10.60 7.58 8.38
C ARG A 236 10.15 6.41 7.50
N ARG A 237 10.02 6.62 6.18
CA ARG A 237 9.68 5.54 5.23
C ARG A 237 10.67 4.39 5.30
N LYS A 238 11.98 4.67 5.29
CA LYS A 238 13.01 3.63 5.41
C LYS A 238 12.90 2.87 6.73
N LEU A 239 12.70 3.57 7.85
CA LEU A 239 12.51 2.95 9.16
C LEU A 239 11.29 2.01 9.17
N TRP A 240 10.16 2.44 8.60
CA TRP A 240 8.95 1.63 8.53
C TRP A 240 9.14 0.35 7.72
N TYR A 241 9.90 0.40 6.61
CA TYR A 241 10.28 -0.82 5.87
C TYR A 241 11.15 -1.76 6.71
N ILE A 242 12.12 -1.24 7.46
CA ILE A 242 12.96 -2.06 8.35
C ILE A 242 12.11 -2.72 9.44
N GLN A 243 11.16 -1.98 10.02
CA GLN A 243 10.20 -2.50 11.00
C GLN A 243 9.29 -3.57 10.39
N HIS A 244 8.80 -3.36 9.17
CA HIS A 244 8.02 -4.33 8.41
C HIS A 244 8.79 -5.65 8.24
N PHE A 245 10.00 -5.62 7.67
CA PHE A 245 10.79 -6.82 7.44
C PHE A 245 11.21 -7.52 8.74
N ALA A 246 11.50 -6.76 9.81
CA ALA A 246 11.71 -7.33 11.13
C ALA A 246 10.46 -8.07 11.65
N ASN A 247 9.27 -7.48 11.43
CA ASN A 247 8.01 -8.11 11.83
C ASN A 247 7.74 -9.39 11.02
N VAL A 248 7.97 -9.37 9.70
CA VAL A 248 7.85 -10.55 8.84
C VAL A 248 8.71 -11.71 9.36
N ARG A 249 9.98 -11.43 9.68
CA ARG A 249 10.92 -12.45 10.17
C ARG A 249 10.51 -13.04 11.51
N ASN A 250 9.87 -12.24 12.37
CA ASN A 250 9.40 -12.69 13.68
C ASN A 250 8.05 -13.41 13.60
N ARG A 251 7.21 -13.08 12.63
CA ARG A 251 5.82 -13.56 12.52
C ARG A 251 5.70 -14.84 11.71
N PHE A 252 6.55 -15.04 10.71
CA PHE A 252 6.44 -16.18 9.80
C PHE A 252 7.64 -17.11 9.87
N ARG A 253 7.37 -18.41 9.72
CA ARG A 253 8.41 -19.39 9.42
C ARG A 253 8.76 -19.26 7.93
N LEU A 254 9.94 -18.74 7.64
CA LEU A 254 10.44 -18.50 6.29
C LEU A 254 11.31 -19.66 5.83
N THR A 255 11.26 -19.99 4.53
CA THR A 255 12.29 -20.84 3.91
C THR A 255 13.64 -20.12 3.90
N SER A 256 14.73 -20.84 3.65
CA SER A 256 16.06 -20.22 3.55
C SER A 256 16.13 -19.17 2.42
N GLU A 257 15.37 -19.34 1.34
CA GLU A 257 15.28 -18.36 0.27
C GLU A 257 14.48 -17.12 0.68
N GLN A 258 13.29 -17.31 1.26
CA GLN A 258 12.46 -16.21 1.77
C GLN A 258 13.19 -15.41 2.85
N ALA A 259 13.91 -16.07 3.76
CA ALA A 259 14.72 -15.44 4.78
C ALA A 259 15.81 -14.56 4.17
N LYS A 260 16.49 -15.03 3.11
CA LYS A 260 17.49 -14.23 2.36
C LYS A 260 16.85 -13.01 1.69
N ILE A 261 15.65 -13.15 1.12
CA ILE A 261 14.93 -12.02 0.52
C ILE A 261 14.64 -10.95 1.58
N VAL A 262 14.04 -11.35 2.71
CA VAL A 262 13.72 -10.44 3.83
C VAL A 262 14.98 -9.76 4.37
N ASP A 263 16.07 -10.51 4.55
CA ASP A 263 17.33 -9.95 5.04
C ASP A 263 17.94 -8.95 4.05
N ASN A 264 17.91 -9.26 2.76
CA ASN A 264 18.42 -8.37 1.71
C ASN A 264 17.60 -7.08 1.57
N GLU A 265 16.27 -7.19 1.59
CA GLU A 265 15.38 -6.02 1.56
C GLU A 265 15.59 -5.15 2.80
N CYS A 266 15.61 -5.75 3.99
CA CYS A 266 15.90 -5.04 5.23
C CYS A 266 17.24 -4.30 5.16
N HIS A 267 18.30 -4.98 4.71
CA HIS A 267 19.62 -4.38 4.57
C HIS A 267 19.64 -3.19 3.61
N ARG A 268 18.96 -3.31 2.45
CA ARG A 268 18.84 -2.21 1.50
C ARG A 268 18.17 -0.97 2.11
N HIS A 269 17.16 -1.17 2.95
CA HIS A 269 16.50 -0.07 3.64
C HIS A 269 17.35 0.53 4.77
N GLU A 270 18.17 -0.28 5.45
CA GLU A 270 19.18 0.21 6.43
C GLU A 270 20.25 1.09 5.75
N GLU A 271 20.80 0.65 4.62
CA GLU A 271 21.74 1.45 3.84
C GLU A 271 21.10 2.75 3.36
N GLY A 272 19.87 2.68 2.83
CA GLY A 272 19.11 3.84 2.40
C GLY A 272 18.84 4.83 3.54
N PHE A 273 18.50 4.33 4.73
CA PHE A 273 18.34 5.15 5.93
C PHE A 273 19.64 5.87 6.28
N ALA A 274 20.78 5.16 6.25
CA ALA A 274 22.08 5.76 6.54
C ALA A 274 22.48 6.85 5.56
N ILE A 275 22.26 6.61 4.27
CA ILE A 275 22.54 7.58 3.20
C ILE A 275 21.65 8.83 3.38
N ALA A 276 20.35 8.65 3.62
CA ALA A 276 19.43 9.77 3.82
C ALA A 276 19.78 10.60 5.07
N ALA A 277 20.15 9.94 6.17
CA ALA A 277 20.53 10.60 7.42
C ALA A 277 21.81 11.44 7.24
N LEU A 278 22.83 10.87 6.59
CA LEU A 278 24.05 11.61 6.24
C LEU A 278 23.76 12.77 5.27
N GLY A 279 22.81 12.59 4.35
CA GLY A 279 22.34 13.64 3.44
C GLY A 279 21.76 14.85 4.19
N LEU A 280 20.88 14.60 5.16
CA LEU A 280 20.30 15.65 6.01
C LEU A 280 21.37 16.38 6.83
N LEU A 281 22.30 15.63 7.43
CA LEU A 281 23.39 16.23 8.21
C LEU A 281 24.28 17.14 7.36
N LYS A 282 24.58 16.75 6.10
CA LYS A 282 25.32 17.60 5.16
C LYS A 282 24.56 18.87 4.78
N GLN A 283 23.24 18.86 4.88
CA GLN A 283 22.37 20.04 4.67
C GLN A 283 22.15 20.85 5.95
N GLY A 284 22.82 20.51 7.06
CA GLY A 284 22.63 21.18 8.35
C GLY A 284 21.31 20.83 9.04
N THR A 285 20.58 19.82 8.55
CA THR A 285 19.32 19.35 9.15
C THR A 285 19.60 18.13 10.03
N LEU A 286 19.16 18.17 11.28
CA LEU A 286 19.26 17.04 12.19
C LEU A 286 18.09 16.08 11.98
N PRO A 287 18.32 14.76 11.86
CA PRO A 287 17.24 13.79 11.92
C PRO A 287 16.48 13.89 13.25
N GLU A 288 15.18 13.58 13.21
CA GLU A 288 14.35 13.56 14.42
C GLU A 288 14.89 12.56 15.45
N ARG A 289 14.98 13.00 16.72
CA ARG A 289 15.51 12.18 17.82
C ARG A 289 14.76 10.86 17.97
N GLN A 290 13.44 10.87 17.81
CA GLN A 290 12.62 9.66 17.89
C GLN A 290 12.97 8.66 16.79
N VAL A 291 13.06 9.11 15.54
CA VAL A 291 13.40 8.26 14.38
C VAL A 291 14.80 7.63 14.55
N LEU A 292 15.78 8.41 15.02
CA LEU A 292 17.13 7.89 15.30
C LEU A 292 17.13 6.86 16.44
N ARG A 293 16.43 7.16 17.54
CA ARG A 293 16.32 6.26 18.70
C ARG A 293 15.67 4.94 18.30
N ASP A 294 14.55 5.00 17.57
CA ASP A 294 13.78 3.82 17.18
C ASP A 294 14.60 2.96 16.20
N PHE A 295 15.35 3.60 15.28
CA PHE A 295 16.32 2.90 14.43
C PHE A 295 17.44 2.22 15.23
N ILE A 296 18.09 2.94 16.15
CA ILE A 296 19.18 2.40 16.98
C ILE A 296 18.70 1.23 17.84
N TRP A 297 17.51 1.34 18.43
CA TRP A 297 16.93 0.27 19.24
C TRP A 297 16.65 -0.98 18.39
N LEU A 298 16.11 -0.80 17.18
CA LEU A 298 15.81 -1.89 16.26
C LEU A 298 17.08 -2.52 15.67
N ARG A 299 18.15 -1.73 15.50
CA ARG A 299 19.39 -2.10 14.81
C ARG A 299 20.64 -1.55 15.52
N PRO A 300 20.95 -2.02 16.73
CA PRO A 300 22.08 -1.48 17.51
C PRO A 300 23.43 -1.71 16.83
N LYS A 301 23.55 -2.77 16.02
CA LYS A 301 24.77 -3.10 15.26
C LYS A 301 25.03 -2.16 14.09
N VAL A 302 24.02 -1.45 13.58
CA VAL A 302 24.17 -0.57 12.40
C VAL A 302 24.87 0.74 12.75
N LEU A 303 24.96 1.13 14.02
CA LEU A 303 25.84 2.23 14.49
C LEU A 303 27.30 2.02 14.06
N VAL A 304 27.78 0.77 14.07
CA VAL A 304 29.12 0.42 13.58
C VAL A 304 29.21 0.64 12.06
N THR A 305 28.18 0.26 11.32
CA THR A 305 28.08 0.48 9.86
C THR A 305 28.02 1.97 9.50
N PHE A 306 27.31 2.80 10.27
CA PHE A 306 27.28 4.25 10.12
C PHE A 306 28.67 4.87 10.29
N ILE A 307 29.43 4.41 11.28
CA ILE A 307 30.80 4.82 11.52
C ILE A 307 31.70 4.42 10.34
N VAL A 308 31.58 3.18 9.84
CA VAL A 308 32.36 2.69 8.69
C VAL A 308 31.97 3.40 7.38
N MET A 309 30.69 3.63 7.12
CA MET A 309 30.20 4.37 5.93
C MET A 309 30.56 5.85 5.99
N GLY A 310 30.47 6.46 7.18
CA GLY A 310 30.96 7.81 7.43
C GLY A 310 32.45 7.92 7.14
N MET A 311 33.26 6.99 7.65
CA MET A 311 34.69 6.92 7.35
C MET A 311 34.98 6.75 5.85
N ARG A 312 34.20 5.93 5.12
CA ARG A 312 34.32 5.76 3.65
C ARG A 312 33.94 7.03 2.85
N GLN A 313 32.95 7.79 3.31
CA GLN A 313 32.56 9.07 2.71
C GLN A 313 33.61 10.15 3.00
N VAL A 314 34.17 10.18 4.21
CA VAL A 314 35.28 11.06 4.60
C VAL A 314 36.51 10.74 3.75
N THR A 315 36.90 9.48 3.58
CA THR A 315 38.02 9.10 2.70
C THR A 315 37.79 9.47 1.24
N LYS A 316 36.55 9.40 0.71
CA LYS A 316 36.24 9.90 -0.64
C LYS A 316 36.32 11.43 -0.75
N LEU A 317 35.98 12.17 0.30
CA LEU A 317 36.09 13.64 0.35
C LEU A 317 37.55 14.11 0.48
N PHE A 318 38.37 13.39 1.24
CA PHE A 318 39.80 13.66 1.39
C PHE A 318 40.63 13.16 0.19
N GLY A 319 40.23 12.07 -0.47
CA GLY A 319 40.86 11.59 -1.71
C GLY A 319 40.71 12.59 -2.86
N ARG A 320 39.55 13.26 -2.99
CA ARG A 320 39.33 14.32 -4.00
C ARG A 320 40.07 15.62 -3.72
N ARG A 321 40.58 15.86 -2.50
CA ARG A 321 41.37 17.04 -2.15
C ARG A 321 42.88 16.87 -2.39
N LEU A 322 43.36 15.64 -2.58
CA LEU A 322 44.76 15.36 -2.89
C LEU A 322 45.07 15.42 -4.39
N ASP A 323 44.04 15.30 -5.25
CA ASP A 323 44.18 15.43 -6.71
C ASP A 323 43.97 16.88 -7.22
N SER A 324 43.77 17.84 -6.32
CA SER A 324 43.48 19.24 -6.65
C SER A 324 44.33 20.25 -5.85
N ALA A 325 45.57 19.90 -5.55
CA ALA A 325 46.60 20.86 -5.13
C ALA A 325 47.58 21.03 -6.29
N PRO A 326 47.86 22.27 -6.75
CA PRO A 326 48.77 22.54 -7.88
C PRO A 326 50.22 22.15 -7.61
#